data_AF-A0A1Q5XUS9-F1
#
_entry.id   AF-A0A1Q5XUS9-F1
#
_cell.length_a   1.000
_cell.length_b   1.000
_cell.length_c   1.000
_cell.angle_alpha   90.00
_cell.angle_beta   90.00
_cell.angle_gamma   90.00
#
_symmetry.space_group_name_H-M   'P 1'
#
loop_
_entity.id
_entity.type
_entity.pdbx_description
1 polymer ?
#
loop_
_entity_poly.entity_id
_entity_poly.type
_entity_poly.pdbx_seq_one_letter_code
_entity_poly.pdbx_strand_id
1 'polypeptide(L)'
;MVDLFAKKIRMPHTNFTSKTGIILPSANETAPFVDQASISGWAADSITALQRADIISGWNNKFLPGSSITRAEAAVNLAKFIKLSK
;
A
#
# COMPACT_ATOMS: atom_id res chain seq x y z
N MET A 1 -9.80 -19.75 -20.20
CA MET A 1 -10.82 -19.94 -19.14
C MET A 1 -10.18 -20.67 -17.96
N VAL A 2 -9.14 -20.07 -17.32
CA VAL A 2 -8.40 -20.72 -16.21
C VAL A 2 -8.14 -19.82 -14.99
N ASP A 3 -8.54 -18.53 -14.99
CA ASP A 3 -8.22 -17.61 -13.89
C ASP A 3 -9.40 -17.26 -12.98
N LEU A 4 -10.11 -18.27 -12.46
CA LEU A 4 -11.20 -18.01 -11.49
C LEU A 4 -11.05 -18.77 -10.16
N PHE A 5 -10.18 -19.79 -10.07
CA PHE A 5 -10.08 -20.63 -8.88
C PHE A 5 -8.89 -20.35 -7.96
N ALA A 6 -7.88 -19.58 -8.39
CA ALA A 6 -6.73 -19.23 -7.53
C ALA A 6 -7.05 -18.16 -6.46
N LYS A 7 -8.23 -17.52 -6.52
CA LYS A 7 -8.62 -16.42 -5.62
C LYS A 7 -9.22 -16.87 -4.26
N LYS A 8 -9.24 -18.19 -3.96
CA LYS A 8 -10.07 -18.76 -2.88
C LYS A 8 -9.34 -19.28 -1.62
N ILE A 9 -8.03 -19.10 -1.44
CA ILE A 9 -7.29 -19.64 -0.25
C ILE A 9 -6.39 -18.59 0.43
N ARG A 10 -6.91 -17.38 0.64
CA ARG A 10 -6.37 -16.45 1.64
C ARG A 10 -7.58 -15.72 2.18
N MET A 11 -7.95 -15.94 3.44
CA MET A 11 -8.97 -15.11 4.09
C MET A 11 -8.44 -13.67 3.97
N PRO A 12 -9.02 -12.81 3.10
CA PRO A 12 -8.49 -11.47 2.98
C PRO A 12 -8.82 -10.82 4.31
N HIS A 13 -7.82 -10.34 5.04
CA HIS A 13 -8.07 -9.22 5.94
C HIS A 13 -8.75 -8.18 5.06
N THR A 14 -10.07 -8.01 5.19
CA THR A 14 -10.82 -7.25 4.20
C THR A 14 -10.46 -5.80 4.35
N ASN A 15 -9.49 -5.35 3.56
CA ASN A 15 -9.07 -3.97 3.49
C ASN A 15 -10.07 -3.15 2.67
N PHE A 16 -9.95 -1.83 2.74
CA PHE A 16 -10.87 -0.91 2.08
C PHE A 16 -10.97 -1.15 0.57
N THR A 17 -9.85 -1.42 -0.11
CA THR A 17 -9.80 -1.67 -1.56
C THR A 17 -10.60 -2.91 -1.97
N SER A 18 -10.53 -4.00 -1.18
CA SER A 18 -11.34 -5.20 -1.43
C SER A 18 -12.85 -4.97 -1.26
N LYS A 19 -13.24 -4.03 -0.38
CA LYS A 19 -14.64 -3.67 -0.13
C LYS A 19 -15.22 -2.76 -1.20
N THR A 20 -14.39 -1.88 -1.78
CA THR A 20 -14.82 -0.90 -2.78
C THR A 20 -14.55 -1.32 -4.22
N GLY A 21 -13.83 -2.43 -4.44
CA GLY A 21 -13.48 -2.90 -5.78
C GLY A 21 -12.34 -2.12 -6.43
N ILE A 22 -11.65 -1.24 -5.69
CA ILE A 22 -10.50 -0.48 -6.18
C ILE A 22 -9.30 -1.43 -6.33
N ILE A 23 -8.68 -1.45 -7.50
CA ILE A 23 -7.47 -2.24 -7.78
C ILE A 23 -6.27 -1.30 -7.76
N LEU A 24 -5.30 -1.57 -6.89
CA LEU A 24 -4.05 -0.80 -6.86
C LEU A 24 -3.13 -1.26 -8.00
N PRO A 25 -2.57 -0.34 -8.80
CA PRO A 25 -1.60 -0.70 -9.83
C PRO A 25 -0.31 -1.19 -9.17
N SER A 26 0.24 -2.30 -9.69
CA SER A 26 1.57 -2.80 -9.31
C SER A 26 2.62 -2.38 -10.34
N ALA A 27 2.54 -1.13 -10.82
CA ALA A 27 3.26 -0.67 -12.00
C ALA A 27 4.75 -0.41 -11.75
N ASN A 28 5.15 -0.13 -10.51
CA ASN A 28 6.52 0.23 -10.17
C ASN A 28 7.24 -0.91 -9.44
N GLU A 29 8.43 -1.29 -9.92
CA GLU A 29 9.37 -2.05 -9.10
C GLU A 29 9.87 -1.14 -7.98
N THR A 30 9.71 -1.59 -6.73
CA THR A 30 10.13 -0.79 -5.58
C THR A 30 11.02 -1.58 -4.66
N ALA A 31 12.12 -0.92 -4.25
CA ALA A 31 13.01 -1.46 -3.25
C ALA A 31 12.36 -1.35 -1.86
N PRO A 32 12.58 -2.34 -0.99
CA PRO A 32 12.19 -2.25 0.42
C PRO A 32 12.79 -1.01 1.08
N PHE A 33 12.07 -0.43 2.04
CA PHE A 33 12.61 0.65 2.85
C PHE A 33 13.80 0.17 3.70
N VAL A 34 14.74 1.05 3.99
CA VAL A 34 15.94 0.70 4.79
C VAL A 34 15.55 0.25 6.21
N ASP A 35 14.44 0.77 6.74
CA ASP A 35 13.88 0.45 8.05
C ASP A 35 12.71 -0.56 7.98
N GLN A 36 12.66 -1.39 6.93
CA GLN A 36 11.64 -2.44 6.77
C GLN A 36 11.54 -3.35 8.00
N ALA A 37 12.66 -3.63 8.68
CA ALA A 37 12.68 -4.46 9.89
C ALA A 37 11.92 -3.82 11.08
N SER A 38 11.75 -2.51 11.08
CA SER A 38 10.99 -1.76 12.10
C SER A 38 9.49 -1.70 11.78
N ILE A 39 9.09 -2.11 10.57
CA ILE A 39 7.69 -2.13 10.14
C ILE A 39 7.01 -3.35 10.75
N SER A 40 5.86 -3.14 11.41
CA SER A 40 5.07 -4.24 11.94
C SER A 40 4.62 -5.19 10.83
N GLY A 41 4.66 -6.51 11.09
CA GLY A 41 4.34 -7.52 10.07
C GLY A 41 2.96 -7.37 9.42
N TRP A 42 1.96 -6.89 10.15
CA TRP A 42 0.62 -6.63 9.61
C TRP A 42 0.59 -5.49 8.58
N ALA A 43 1.53 -4.55 8.64
CA ALA A 43 1.58 -3.36 7.78
C ALA A 43 2.46 -3.56 6.54
N ALA A 44 3.41 -4.50 6.59
CA ALA A 44 4.42 -4.69 5.54
C ALA A 44 3.83 -4.89 4.14
N ASP A 45 2.85 -5.79 4.01
CA ASP A 45 2.18 -6.07 2.73
C ASP A 45 1.42 -4.83 2.21
N SER A 46 0.76 -4.10 3.11
CA SER A 46 -0.03 -2.92 2.75
C SER A 46 0.86 -1.75 2.31
N ILE A 47 1.96 -1.51 3.03
CA ILE A 47 2.94 -0.47 2.70
C ILE A 47 3.57 -0.78 1.34
N THR A 48 3.96 -2.03 1.08
CA THR A 48 4.50 -2.45 -0.21
C THR A 48 3.51 -2.20 -1.35
N ALA A 49 2.24 -2.55 -1.16
CA ALA A 49 1.20 -2.31 -2.16
C ALA A 49 1.00 -0.81 -2.45
N LEU A 50 0.99 0.03 -1.41
CA LEU A 50 0.86 1.48 -1.56
C LEU A 50 2.10 2.12 -2.20
N GLN A 51 3.29 1.59 -1.92
CA GLN A 51 4.55 2.04 -2.53
C GLN A 51 4.56 1.74 -4.04
N ARG A 52 4.17 0.53 -4.43
CA ARG A 52 4.06 0.13 -5.85
C ARG A 52 3.01 0.93 -6.62
N ALA A 53 1.97 1.40 -5.94
CA ALA A 53 0.95 2.27 -6.48
C ALA A 53 1.33 3.76 -6.48
N ASP A 54 2.58 4.11 -6.11
CA ASP A 54 3.08 5.48 -5.97
C ASP A 54 2.30 6.35 -4.97
N ILE A 55 1.58 5.72 -4.03
CA ILE A 55 0.81 6.43 -3.01
C ILE A 55 1.72 6.92 -1.87
N ILE A 56 2.72 6.11 -1.49
CA ILE A 56 3.65 6.42 -0.41
C ILE A 56 5.09 6.40 -0.95
N SER A 57 5.86 7.45 -0.64
CA SER A 57 7.23 7.63 -1.14
C SER A 57 8.30 7.64 -0.04
N GLY A 58 7.92 7.57 1.24
CA GLY A 58 8.85 7.62 2.37
C GLY A 58 9.71 8.88 2.41
N TRP A 59 10.73 8.88 3.27
CA TRP A 59 11.70 9.97 3.41
C TRP A 59 13.12 9.40 3.40
N ASN A 60 13.97 9.80 2.43
CA ASN A 60 15.34 9.30 2.28
C ASN A 60 15.42 7.75 2.34
N ASN A 61 14.55 7.06 1.59
CA ASN A 61 14.42 5.60 1.56
C ASN A 61 14.00 4.94 2.90
N LYS A 62 13.40 5.70 3.83
CA LYS A 62 12.83 5.18 5.08
C LYS A 62 11.31 5.36 5.12
N PHE A 63 10.62 4.44 5.76
CA PHE A 63 9.18 4.54 6.03
C PHE A 63 8.87 5.29 7.34
N LEU A 64 9.72 5.15 8.35
CA LEU A 64 9.59 5.77 9.68
C LEU A 64 8.30 5.36 10.43
N PRO A 65 8.09 4.06 10.74
CA PRO A 65 6.81 3.54 11.26
C PRO A 65 6.39 4.12 12.63
N GLY A 66 7.31 4.70 13.40
CA GLY A 66 7.02 5.34 14.69
C GLY A 66 6.95 6.87 14.63
N SER A 67 7.20 7.48 13.47
CA SER A 67 7.18 8.94 13.31
C SER A 67 5.79 9.43 12.96
N SER A 68 5.44 10.63 13.45
CA SER A 68 4.21 11.31 13.06
C SER A 68 4.31 11.83 11.63
N ILE A 69 3.23 11.67 10.87
CA ILE A 69 3.04 12.31 9.57
C ILE A 69 2.35 13.67 9.72
N THR A 70 2.65 14.64 8.86
CA THR A 70 1.93 15.91 8.82
C THR A 70 0.55 15.75 8.18
N ARG A 71 -0.38 16.67 8.49
CA ARG A 71 -1.70 16.72 7.84
C ARG A 71 -1.60 16.87 6.32
N ALA A 72 -0.59 17.59 5.84
CA ALA A 72 -0.36 17.81 4.42
C ALA A 72 0.05 16.51 3.72
N GLU A 73 1.02 15.78 4.26
CA GLU A 73 1.47 14.49 3.70
C GLU A 73 0.34 13.45 3.72
N ALA A 74 -0.43 13.38 4.82
CA ALA A 74 -1.59 12.49 4.90
C ALA A 74 -2.64 12.83 3.82
N ALA A 75 -2.94 14.12 3.61
CA ALA A 75 -3.87 14.57 2.57
C ALA A 75 -3.36 14.26 1.15
N VAL A 76 -2.05 14.40 0.89
CA VAL A 76 -1.45 14.06 -0.40
C VAL A 76 -1.59 12.56 -0.69
N ASN A 77 -1.26 11.70 0.28
CA ASN A 77 -1.37 10.26 0.12
C ASN A 77 -2.83 9.85 -0.14
N LEU A 78 -3.78 10.46 0.58
CA LEU A 78 -5.21 10.21 0.38
C LEU A 78 -5.69 10.69 -1.01
N ALA A 79 -5.25 11.87 -1.45
CA ALA A 79 -5.61 12.40 -2.76
C ALA A 79 -5.08 11.52 -3.90
N LYS A 80 -3.85 11.00 -3.77
CA LYS A 80 -3.28 10.01 -4.71
C LYS A 80 -4.13 8.75 -4.76
N PHE A 81 -4.53 8.21 -3.61
CA PHE A 81 -5.40 7.04 -3.54
C PHE A 81 -6.76 7.28 -4.22
N ILE A 82 -7.43 8.41 -3.94
CA ILE A 82 -8.73 8.75 -4.54
C ILE A 82 -8.61 8.90 -6.06
N LYS A 83 -7.51 9.44 -6.57
CA LYS A 83 -7.29 9.58 -8.02
C LYS A 83 -7.29 8.23 -8.74
N LEU A 84 -6.85 7.15 -8.09
CA LEU A 84 -6.85 5.79 -8.65
C LEU A 84 -8.22 5.10 -8.54
N SER A 85 -9.15 5.66 -7.76
CA SER A 85 -10.48 5.09 -7.53
C SER A 85 -11.57 5.52 -8.52
N LYS A 86 -11.20 6.33 -9.52
CA LYS A 86 -12.12 6.86 -10.54
C LYS A 86 -12.17 5.98 -11.78
#